data_AF-A0A1A8NZM8-F1
#
_entry.id   AF-A0A1A8NZM8-F1
#
_cell.length_a   1.000
_cell.length_b   1.000
_cell.length_c   1.000
_cell.angle_alpha   90.00
_cell.angle_beta   90.00
_cell.angle_gamma   90.00
#
_symmetry.space_group_name_H-M   'P 1'
#
loop_
_entity.id
_entity.type
_entity.pdbx_description
1 polymer ?
#
loop_
_entity_poly.entity_id
_entity_poly.type
_entity_poly.pdbx_seq_one_letter_code
_entity_poly.pdbx_strand_id
1 'polypeptide(L)'
;IVSQCASAQGCGSNYKYLIEEICLAKFRFDMQELDQSQWCSWEDTVELYGELTNCTYLVALNVGCYWPNRMVDEFFVDVHRHYFHDCSLSGRLLRDPPNRILGPFIAVPILVTLLMTALVVWRSKRSEGIV
;
A
#
# COMPACT_ATOMS: atom_id res chain seq x y z
N ILE A 1 -5.01 34.92 -23.84
CA ILE A 1 -4.43 33.59 -24.10
C ILE A 1 -5.56 32.60 -23.84
N VAL A 2 -6.16 32.05 -24.90
CA VAL A 2 -7.26 31.09 -24.78
C VAL A 2 -6.65 29.78 -24.31
N SER A 3 -7.05 29.31 -23.13
CA SER A 3 -6.68 27.99 -22.64
C SER A 3 -7.42 26.95 -23.50
N GLN A 4 -6.74 26.39 -24.50
CA GLN A 4 -7.26 25.24 -25.22
C GLN A 4 -7.09 24.02 -24.34
N CYS A 5 -8.18 23.55 -23.73
CA CYS A 5 -8.24 22.20 -23.19
C CYS A 5 -8.11 21.23 -24.37
N ALA A 6 -6.93 20.65 -24.58
CA ALA A 6 -6.76 19.55 -25.50
C ALA A 6 -7.60 18.37 -25.00
N SER A 7 -8.45 17.80 -25.85
CA SER A 7 -9.15 16.56 -25.54
C SER A 7 -8.12 15.45 -25.40
N ALA A 8 -7.86 14.99 -24.17
CA ALA A 8 -7.07 13.79 -23.96
C ALA A 8 -7.80 12.62 -24.64
N GLN A 9 -7.18 12.00 -25.63
CA GLN A 9 -7.77 10.84 -26.29
C GLN A 9 -7.75 9.66 -25.31
N GLY A 10 -8.94 9.17 -24.97
CA GLY A 10 -9.08 7.92 -24.25
C GLY A 10 -8.49 6.77 -25.07
N CYS A 11 -7.94 5.78 -24.39
CA CYS A 11 -7.46 4.59 -25.07
C CYS A 11 -8.63 3.87 -25.79
N GLY A 12 -8.32 3.18 -26.89
CA GLY A 12 -9.27 2.32 -27.64
C GLY A 12 -9.02 0.82 -27.40
N SER A 13 -9.80 -0.05 -28.04
CA SER A 13 -9.69 -1.51 -27.89
C SER A 13 -8.29 -2.07 -28.19
N ASN A 14 -7.53 -1.42 -29.08
CA ASN A 14 -6.14 -1.78 -29.37
C ASN A 14 -5.23 -1.72 -28.13
N TYR A 15 -5.43 -0.71 -27.26
CA TYR A 15 -4.70 -0.60 -26.00
C TYR A 15 -4.98 -1.80 -25.09
N LYS A 16 -6.26 -2.17 -24.94
CA LYS A 16 -6.67 -3.32 -24.12
C LYS A 16 -6.04 -4.62 -24.60
N TYR A 17 -6.06 -4.86 -25.91
CA TYR A 17 -5.41 -6.03 -26.51
C TYR A 17 -3.90 -6.06 -26.21
N LEU A 18 -3.21 -4.93 -26.37
CA LEU A 18 -1.77 -4.85 -26.13
C LEU A 18 -1.39 -5.09 -24.66
N ILE A 19 -2.14 -4.55 -23.69
CA ILE A 19 -1.85 -4.80 -22.27
C ILE A 19 -2.15 -6.25 -21.87
N GLU A 20 -3.13 -6.91 -22.48
CA GLU A 20 -3.43 -8.32 -22.25
C GLU A 20 -2.35 -9.25 -22.84
N GLU A 21 -1.93 -9.02 -24.08
CA GLU A 21 -0.95 -9.87 -24.77
C GLU A 21 0.50 -9.65 -24.31
N ILE A 22 0.86 -8.43 -23.91
CA ILE A 22 2.24 -8.09 -23.56
C ILE A 22 2.41 -8.07 -22.04
N CYS A 23 1.68 -7.18 -21.37
CA CYS A 23 1.91 -6.91 -19.94
C CYS A 23 1.36 -8.04 -19.07
N LEU A 24 0.12 -8.48 -19.31
CA LEU A 24 -0.49 -9.55 -18.54
C LEU A 24 0.13 -10.91 -18.84
N ALA A 25 0.61 -11.16 -20.06
CA ALA A 25 1.31 -12.41 -20.39
C ALA A 25 2.62 -12.55 -19.59
N LYS A 26 3.43 -11.50 -19.49
CA LYS A 26 4.62 -11.49 -18.62
C LYS A 26 4.23 -11.64 -17.15
N PHE A 27 3.26 -10.85 -16.67
CA PHE A 27 2.82 -10.94 -15.28
C PHE A 27 2.29 -12.34 -14.92
N ARG A 28 1.57 -13.01 -15.83
CA ARG A 28 1.14 -14.42 -15.68
C ARG A 28 2.33 -15.36 -15.48
N PHE A 29 3.39 -15.18 -16.27
CA PHE A 29 4.60 -15.98 -16.15
C PHE A 29 5.28 -15.74 -14.80
N ASP A 30 5.48 -14.49 -14.42
CA ASP A 30 6.12 -14.13 -13.15
C ASP A 30 5.30 -14.63 -11.95
N MET A 31 3.97 -14.54 -12.01
CA MET A 31 3.05 -15.04 -10.98
C MET A 31 2.88 -16.57 -10.95
N GLN A 32 3.32 -17.28 -12.00
CA GLN A 32 3.39 -18.75 -12.00
C GLN A 32 4.71 -19.23 -11.37
N GLU A 33 5.79 -18.48 -11.58
CA GLU A 33 7.07 -18.72 -10.93
C GLU A 33 6.98 -18.43 -9.43
N LEU A 34 6.23 -17.39 -9.05
CA LEU A 34 5.84 -17.11 -7.67
C LEU A 34 4.74 -18.08 -7.21
N ASP A 35 5.02 -18.93 -6.22
CA ASP A 35 4.05 -19.90 -5.73
C ASP A 35 2.74 -19.23 -5.26
N GLN A 36 1.59 -19.87 -5.47
CA GLN A 36 0.28 -19.30 -5.16
C GLN A 36 0.14 -18.90 -3.68
N SER A 37 0.84 -19.59 -2.78
CA SER A 37 0.86 -19.25 -1.35
C SER A 37 1.45 -17.86 -1.06
N GLN A 38 2.27 -17.33 -1.97
CA GLN A 38 2.94 -16.04 -1.83
C GLN A 38 2.20 -14.87 -2.48
N TRP A 39 1.11 -15.11 -3.21
CA TRP A 39 0.37 -14.04 -3.90
C TRP A 39 -0.15 -12.94 -2.95
N CYS A 40 -0.40 -13.26 -1.68
CA CYS A 40 -0.84 -12.26 -0.69
C CYS A 40 0.31 -11.56 0.04
N SER A 41 1.57 -11.95 -0.20
CA SER A 41 2.74 -11.23 0.29
C SER A 41 3.00 -10.01 -0.59
N TRP A 42 2.80 -8.82 -0.03
CA TRP A 42 3.09 -7.58 -0.76
C TRP A 42 4.58 -7.41 -1.05
N GLU A 43 5.44 -7.87 -0.13
CA GLU A 43 6.89 -7.83 -0.31
C GLU A 43 7.32 -8.64 -1.54
N ASP A 44 6.69 -9.79 -1.78
CA ASP A 44 7.03 -10.64 -2.92
C ASP A 44 6.41 -10.15 -4.25
N THR A 45 5.28 -9.44 -4.18
CA THR A 45 4.48 -9.06 -5.38
C THR A 45 4.64 -7.61 -5.81
N VAL A 46 5.22 -6.72 -4.97
CA VAL A 46 5.34 -5.29 -5.25
C VAL A 46 6.14 -4.99 -6.51
N GLU A 47 7.23 -5.72 -6.74
CA GLU A 47 8.09 -5.53 -7.91
C GLU A 47 7.35 -5.96 -9.19
N LEU A 48 6.78 -7.17 -9.20
CA LEU A 48 6.01 -7.71 -10.33
C LEU A 48 4.80 -6.83 -10.69
N TYR A 49 4.07 -6.37 -9.69
CA TYR A 49 2.93 -5.47 -9.89
C TYR A 49 3.38 -4.08 -10.37
N GLY A 50 4.56 -3.61 -9.91
CA GLY A 50 5.22 -2.41 -10.40
C GLY A 50 5.60 -2.51 -11.88
N GLU A 51 6.18 -3.63 -12.30
CA GLU A 51 6.49 -3.92 -13.70
C GLU A 51 5.23 -3.94 -14.56
N LEU A 52 4.17 -4.60 -14.11
CA LEU A 52 2.86 -4.63 -14.78
C LEU A 52 2.32 -3.20 -14.96
N THR A 53 2.35 -2.40 -13.89
CA THR A 53 1.90 -1.00 -13.91
C THR A 53 2.71 -0.17 -14.90
N ASN A 54 4.04 -0.28 -14.86
CA ASN A 54 4.93 0.42 -15.77
C ASN A 54 4.71 0.00 -17.23
N CYS A 55 4.52 -1.29 -17.50
CA CYS A 55 4.23 -1.80 -18.83
C CYS A 55 2.93 -1.18 -19.39
N THR A 56 1.84 -1.17 -18.62
CA THR A 56 0.57 -0.55 -19.10
C THR A 56 0.73 0.94 -19.38
N TYR A 57 1.53 1.64 -18.56
CA TYR A 57 1.86 3.05 -18.77
C TYR A 57 2.65 3.27 -20.08
N LEU A 58 3.70 2.47 -20.33
CA LEU A 58 4.49 2.54 -21.56
C LEU A 58 3.65 2.21 -22.80
N VAL A 59 2.77 1.22 -22.73
CA VAL A 59 1.85 0.89 -23.82
C VAL A 59 0.89 2.07 -24.09
N ALA A 60 0.36 2.72 -23.05
CA ALA A 60 -0.50 3.90 -23.20
C ALA A 60 0.22 5.07 -23.88
N LEU A 61 1.46 5.35 -23.47
CA LEU A 61 2.32 6.33 -24.12
C LEU A 61 2.56 5.99 -25.59
N ASN A 62 2.85 4.74 -25.90
CA ASN A 62 3.16 4.29 -27.27
C ASN A 62 1.96 4.41 -28.21
N VAL A 63 0.73 4.13 -27.73
CA VAL A 63 -0.49 4.30 -28.53
C VAL A 63 -1.06 5.72 -28.47
N GLY A 64 -0.43 6.62 -27.72
CA GLY A 64 -0.79 8.04 -27.67
C GLY A 64 -2.06 8.36 -26.84
N CYS A 65 -2.38 7.56 -25.83
CA CYS A 65 -3.51 7.81 -24.94
C CYS A 65 -3.08 8.12 -23.50
N TYR A 66 -3.98 8.74 -22.73
CA TYR A 66 -3.67 9.10 -21.34
C TYR A 66 -3.75 7.88 -20.40
N TRP A 67 -2.90 7.89 -19.37
CA TRP A 67 -2.88 6.90 -18.30
C TRP A 67 -2.98 7.65 -16.95
N PRO A 68 -3.79 7.20 -15.98
CA PRO A 68 -4.72 6.07 -16.05
C PRO A 68 -6.00 6.42 -16.81
N ASN A 69 -6.75 5.40 -17.23
CA ASN A 69 -8.02 5.51 -17.96
C ASN A 69 -8.91 4.30 -17.64
N ARG A 70 -10.19 4.36 -18.04
CA ARG A 70 -11.18 3.33 -17.72
C ARG A 70 -10.76 1.90 -18.13
N MET A 71 -10.06 1.71 -19.25
CA MET A 71 -9.66 0.37 -19.67
C MET A 71 -8.57 -0.21 -18.78
N VAL A 72 -7.62 0.60 -18.33
CA VAL A 72 -6.60 0.11 -17.38
C VAL A 72 -7.19 -0.10 -15.98
N ASP A 73 -8.22 0.66 -15.60
CA ASP A 73 -8.96 0.40 -14.35
C ASP A 73 -9.67 -0.96 -14.39
N GLU A 74 -10.42 -1.25 -15.45
CA GLU A 74 -11.09 -2.56 -15.64
C GLU A 74 -10.07 -3.70 -15.67
N PHE A 75 -8.94 -3.51 -16.38
CA PHE A 75 -7.83 -4.46 -16.43
C PHE A 75 -7.28 -4.79 -15.04
N PHE A 76 -6.94 -3.78 -14.23
CA PHE A 76 -6.39 -4.03 -12.90
C PHE A 76 -7.41 -4.64 -11.95
N VAL A 77 -8.69 -4.25 -12.05
CA VAL A 77 -9.75 -4.90 -11.28
C VAL A 77 -9.80 -6.40 -11.58
N ASP A 78 -9.67 -6.82 -12.84
CA ASP A 78 -9.66 -8.23 -13.21
C ASP A 78 -8.40 -8.95 -12.74
N VAL A 79 -7.23 -8.30 -12.78
CA VAL A 79 -5.99 -8.81 -12.17
C VAL A 79 -6.19 -9.04 -10.67
N HIS A 80 -6.76 -8.07 -9.94
CA HIS A 80 -7.03 -8.20 -8.52
C HIS A 80 -8.02 -9.32 -8.20
N ARG A 81 -9.07 -9.47 -9.00
CA ARG A 81 -10.04 -10.58 -8.85
C ARG A 81 -9.42 -11.94 -9.14
N HIS A 82 -8.42 -12.03 -10.02
CA HIS A 82 -7.82 -13.32 -10.35
C HIS A 82 -6.77 -13.73 -9.31
N TYR A 83 -5.79 -12.86 -9.06
CA TYR A 83 -4.62 -13.19 -8.22
C TYR A 83 -4.78 -12.83 -6.75
N PHE A 84 -5.57 -11.81 -6.42
CA PHE A 84 -5.57 -11.21 -5.08
C PHE A 84 -6.92 -11.28 -4.37
N HIS A 85 -7.86 -12.10 -4.85
CA HIS A 85 -9.24 -12.14 -4.34
C HIS A 85 -9.35 -12.60 -2.88
N ASP A 86 -8.46 -13.48 -2.42
CA ASP A 86 -8.41 -13.98 -1.04
C ASP A 86 -7.49 -13.15 -0.14
N CYS A 87 -6.81 -12.14 -0.68
CA CYS A 87 -5.83 -11.38 0.08
C CYS A 87 -6.49 -10.32 0.96
N SER A 88 -6.14 -10.32 2.24
CA SER A 88 -6.61 -9.29 3.16
C SER A 88 -5.96 -7.93 2.83
N LEU A 89 -6.73 -6.85 2.92
CA LEU A 89 -6.19 -5.48 2.84
C LEU A 89 -5.37 -5.08 4.08
N SER A 90 -5.42 -5.90 5.13
CA SER A 90 -4.72 -5.67 6.39
C SER A 90 -3.20 -5.74 6.18
N GLY A 91 -2.49 -4.71 6.63
CA GLY A 91 -1.02 -4.64 6.57
C GLY A 91 -0.43 -3.73 5.47
N ARG A 92 -1.21 -3.36 4.45
CA ARG A 92 -0.75 -2.40 3.40
C ARG A 92 -1.06 -0.94 3.72
N LEU A 93 -2.09 -0.69 4.52
CA LEU A 93 -2.48 0.66 4.88
C LEU A 93 -1.72 1.11 6.13
N LEU A 94 -0.93 2.18 6.00
CA LEU A 94 -0.35 2.84 7.17
C LEU A 94 -1.50 3.35 8.04
N ARG A 95 -1.74 2.66 9.15
CA ARG A 95 -2.86 2.90 10.05
C ARG A 95 -2.34 2.81 11.48
N ASP A 96 -2.82 3.71 12.33
CA ASP A 96 -2.59 3.59 13.77
C ASP A 96 -3.12 2.24 14.28
N PRO A 97 -2.42 1.61 15.23
CA PRO A 97 -2.91 0.40 15.85
C PRO A 97 -4.25 0.67 16.56
N PRO A 98 -5.12 -0.33 16.68
CA PRO A 98 -6.40 -0.16 17.36
C PRO A 98 -6.20 0.35 18.79
N ASN A 99 -7.12 1.20 19.28
CA ASN A 99 -7.02 1.88 20.59
C ASN A 99 -6.76 0.93 21.76
N ARG A 100 -7.21 -0.33 21.67
CA ARG A 100 -6.93 -1.37 22.67
C ARG A 100 -5.44 -1.69 22.85
N ILE A 101 -4.63 -1.46 21.82
CA ILE A 101 -3.17 -1.62 21.82
C ILE A 101 -2.51 -0.28 22.10
N LEU A 102 -2.92 0.78 21.39
CA LEU A 102 -2.33 2.12 21.51
C LEU A 102 -2.51 2.72 22.91
N GLY A 103 -3.70 2.56 23.51
CA GLY A 103 -4.04 3.12 24.82
C GLY A 103 -3.09 2.67 25.93
N PRO A 104 -2.87 1.35 26.13
CA PRO A 104 -1.87 0.85 27.07
C PRO A 104 -0.45 1.37 26.83
N PHE A 105 0.00 1.45 25.56
CA PHE A 105 1.31 1.99 25.22
C PHE A 105 1.49 3.45 25.63
N ILE A 106 0.42 4.24 25.65
CA ILE A 106 0.45 5.64 26.11
C ILE A 106 0.32 5.71 27.65
N ALA A 107 -0.61 4.96 28.23
CA ALA A 107 -0.93 5.04 29.66
C ALA A 107 0.19 4.50 30.56
N VAL A 108 0.83 3.39 30.17
CA VAL A 108 1.86 2.74 31.00
C VAL A 108 3.07 3.66 31.25
N PRO A 109 3.69 4.29 30.23
CA PRO A 109 4.79 5.24 30.46
C PRO A 109 4.41 6.42 31.35
N ILE A 110 3.19 6.96 31.20
CA ILE A 110 2.70 8.06 32.04
C ILE A 110 2.56 7.61 33.50
N LEU A 111 1.97 6.45 33.74
CA LEU A 111 1.84 5.91 35.10
C LEU A 111 3.22 5.63 35.72
N VAL A 112 4.16 5.09 34.95
CA VAL A 112 5.53 4.85 35.42
C VAL A 112 6.23 6.16 35.78
N THR A 113 6.12 7.21 34.97
CA THR A 113 6.74 8.51 35.30
C THR A 113 6.12 9.14 36.54
N LEU A 114 4.80 9.07 36.72
CA LEU A 114 4.12 9.54 37.93
C LEU A 114 4.53 8.75 39.18
N LEU A 115 4.64 7.43 39.07
CA LEU A 115 5.08 6.59 40.19
C LEU A 115 6.54 6.87 40.56
N MET A 116 7.44 7.00 39.58
CA MET A 116 8.84 7.30 39.83
C MET A 116 9.02 8.68 40.45
N THR A 117 8.31 9.70 39.98
CA THR A 117 8.37 11.04 40.60
C THR A 117 7.84 11.02 42.03
N ALA A 118 6.72 10.34 42.31
CA ALA A 118 6.20 10.17 43.66
C ALA A 118 7.20 9.45 44.58
N LEU A 119 7.84 8.38 44.09
CA LEU A 119 8.86 7.64 44.83
C LEU A 119 10.08 8.50 45.15
N VAL A 120 10.56 9.30 44.19
CA VAL A 120 11.69 10.22 44.38
C VAL A 120 11.35 11.29 45.42
N VAL A 121 10.19 11.93 45.31
CA VAL A 121 9.73 12.95 46.27
C VAL A 121 9.59 12.36 47.67
N TRP A 122 9.02 11.16 47.79
CA TRP A 122 8.88 10.47 49.07
C TRP A 122 10.23 10.13 49.70
N ARG A 123 11.17 9.59 48.92
CA ARG A 123 12.53 9.29 49.39
C ARG A 123 13.29 10.56 49.80
N SER A 124 13.20 11.63 49.01
CA SER A 124 13.84 12.91 49.31
C SER A 124 13.34 13.49 50.63
N LYS A 125 12.02 13.59 50.82
CA LYS A 125 11.44 14.09 52.08
C LYS A 125 11.81 13.24 53.30
N ARG A 126 11.87 11.91 53.15
CA ARG A 126 12.28 11.03 54.25
C ARG A 126 13.77 11.17 54.59
N SER A 127 14.61 11.48 53.60
CA SER A 127 16.03 11.75 53.81
C SER A 127 16.29 13.11 54.44
N GLU A 128 15.44 14.11 54.20
CA GLU A 128 15.55 15.44 54.84
C GLU A 128 14.98 15.45 56.28
N GLY A 129 13.96 14.64 56.56
CA GLY A 129 13.38 14.49 57.91
C GLY A 129 14.16 13.58 58.87
N ILE A 130 15.33 13.09 58.46
CA ILE A 130 16.25 12.29 59.29
C ILE A 130 17.53 13.10 59.57
N VAL A 131 17.37 14.32 60.08
CA VAL A 131 18.41 15.16 60.71
C VAL A 131 17.81 15.77 61.98
#